data_AF-A0A175REU8-F1
#
_entry.id   AF-A0A175REU8-F1
#
_cell.length_a   1.000
_cell.length_b   1.000
_cell.length_c   1.000
_cell.angle_alpha   90.00
_cell.angle_beta   90.00
_cell.angle_gamma   90.00
#
_symmetry.space_group_name_H-M   'P 1'
#
loop_
_entity.id
_entity.type
_entity.pdbx_description
1 polymer ?
#
loop_
_entity_poly.entity_id
_entity_poly.type
_entity_poly.pdbx_seq_one_letter_code
_entity_poly.pdbx_strand_id
1 'polypeptide(L)'
;MKDMKTGLREPRSTTLTESEEAMVLAFRPHARLPLDDCLYALQPTIPHLTRSTLHRCLQRHGIFRLPDVNGDKPQRQRFKRYPIGFFHLDIAEVQTGEGKLFLFVAIDRTSKFAVTQLVDKAGRWTAWEFLTVPFLEHLLQAVPYRIRTILTEFAGSEIDPANRFP
;
A
#
# COMPACT_ATOMS: atom_id res chain seq x y z
N MET A 1 2.66 -12.58 -50.00
CA MET A 1 3.20 -11.23 -49.74
C MET A 1 3.30 -11.08 -48.24
N LYS A 2 4.50 -10.94 -47.68
CA LYS A 2 4.72 -10.84 -46.22
C LYS A 2 5.07 -9.39 -45.92
N ASP A 3 4.20 -8.70 -45.20
CA ASP A 3 4.42 -7.29 -44.83
C ASP A 3 5.70 -7.17 -44.00
N MET A 4 6.70 -6.51 -44.58
CA MET A 4 7.93 -6.18 -43.87
C MET A 4 7.62 -5.03 -42.91
N LYS A 5 8.00 -5.17 -41.64
CA LYS A 5 7.93 -4.09 -40.66
C LYS A 5 8.86 -2.96 -41.12
N THR A 6 8.30 -1.91 -41.70
CA THR A 6 9.00 -0.66 -41.99
C THR A 6 9.26 0.06 -40.67
N GLY A 7 10.42 -0.18 -40.07
CA GLY A 7 10.92 0.53 -38.90
C GLY A 7 12.41 0.84 -39.08
N LEU A 8 12.86 1.98 -38.56
CA LEU A 8 14.27 2.36 -38.54
C LEU A 8 15.12 1.19 -37.99
N ARG A 9 16.19 0.85 -38.72
CA ARG A 9 17.09 -0.30 -38.43
C ARG A 9 17.81 -0.17 -37.08
N GLU A 10 17.78 1.00 -36.48
CA GLU A 10 18.24 1.25 -35.12
C GLU A 10 17.07 1.76 -34.26
N PRO A 11 16.87 1.20 -33.06
CA PRO A 11 15.78 1.58 -32.18
C PRO A 11 16.07 2.90 -31.47
N ARG A 12 16.15 4.02 -32.21
CA ARG A 12 16.47 5.35 -31.65
C ARG A 12 15.25 6.23 -31.56
N SER A 13 15.19 7.06 -30.51
CA SER A 13 14.21 8.13 -30.41
C SER A 13 14.56 9.27 -31.36
N THR A 14 13.58 9.90 -32.00
CA THR A 14 13.78 11.17 -32.72
C THR A 14 13.72 12.38 -31.77
N THR A 15 13.30 12.17 -30.52
CA THR A 15 13.08 13.23 -29.52
C THR A 15 13.98 13.13 -28.29
N LEU A 16 14.69 12.02 -28.11
CA LEU A 16 15.70 11.86 -27.05
C LEU A 16 17.06 11.74 -27.70
N THR A 17 18.05 12.41 -27.13
CA THR A 17 19.45 12.21 -27.52
C THR A 17 19.94 10.84 -27.06
N GLU A 18 21.06 10.36 -27.62
CA GLU A 18 21.65 9.08 -27.21
C GLU A 18 21.98 9.05 -25.72
N SER A 19 22.47 10.16 -25.16
CA SER A 19 22.79 10.29 -23.74
C SER A 19 21.54 10.26 -22.85
N GLU A 20 20.46 10.94 -23.28
CA GLU A 20 19.18 10.92 -22.57
C GLU A 20 18.53 9.54 -22.60
N GLU A 21 18.59 8.86 -23.75
CA GLU A 21 18.11 7.50 -23.91
C GLU A 21 18.92 6.54 -23.02
N ALA A 22 20.26 6.63 -23.02
CA ALA A 22 21.12 5.85 -22.14
C ALA A 22 20.80 6.08 -20.65
N MET A 23 20.52 7.32 -20.24
CA MET A 23 20.15 7.63 -18.87
C MET A 23 18.80 7.00 -18.47
N VAL A 24 17.80 7.05 -19.36
CA VAL A 24 16.51 6.37 -19.13
C VAL A 24 16.70 4.85 -18.97
N LEU A 25 17.53 4.24 -19.82
CA LEU A 25 17.81 2.81 -19.80
C LEU A 25 18.60 2.38 -18.55
N ALA A 26 19.53 3.22 -18.08
CA ALA A 26 20.27 2.99 -16.84
C ALA A 26 19.36 3.18 -15.61
N PHE A 27 18.51 4.21 -15.60
CA PHE A 27 17.64 4.52 -14.47
C PHE A 27 16.57 3.44 -14.22
N ARG A 28 15.99 2.88 -15.29
CA ARG A 28 14.81 2.01 -15.20
C ARG A 28 15.00 0.76 -14.32
N PRO A 29 16.09 -0.03 -14.44
CA PRO A 29 16.34 -1.19 -13.58
C PRO A 29 16.57 -0.85 -12.10
N HIS A 30 17.19 0.31 -11.84
CA HIS A 30 17.55 0.72 -10.49
C HIS A 30 16.37 1.30 -9.71
N ALA A 31 15.54 2.11 -10.34
CA ALA A 31 14.47 2.82 -9.65
C ALA A 31 13.32 1.91 -9.21
N ARG A 32 12.97 0.89 -10.02
CA ARG A 32 11.78 0.02 -9.80
C ARG A 32 10.47 0.79 -9.53
N LEU A 33 10.41 2.05 -9.92
CA LEU A 33 9.23 2.91 -9.74
C LEU A 33 8.18 2.64 -10.83
N PRO A 34 6.91 2.99 -10.58
CA PRO A 34 5.89 3.20 -11.60
C PRO A 34 6.34 4.18 -12.70
N LEU A 35 5.72 4.10 -13.88
CA LEU A 35 6.11 4.90 -15.06
C LEU A 35 6.07 6.41 -14.79
N ASP A 36 5.03 6.88 -14.11
CA ASP A 36 4.83 8.31 -13.85
C ASP A 36 5.82 8.85 -12.80
N ASP A 37 6.21 8.01 -11.83
CA ASP A 37 7.25 8.35 -10.85
C ASP A 37 8.64 8.37 -11.51
N CYS A 38 8.91 7.47 -12.47
CA CYS A 38 10.12 7.55 -13.29
C CYS A 38 10.17 8.84 -14.11
N LEU A 39 9.04 9.28 -14.67
CA LEU A 39 8.95 10.53 -15.41
C LEU A 39 9.31 11.71 -14.50
N TYR A 40 8.72 11.77 -13.31
CA TYR A 40 8.99 12.84 -12.34
C TYR A 40 10.46 12.87 -11.91
N ALA A 41 11.06 11.71 -11.65
CA ALA A 41 12.46 11.62 -11.24
C ALA A 41 13.45 12.05 -12.33
N LEU A 42 13.12 11.84 -13.61
CA LEU A 42 14.00 12.15 -14.74
C LEU A 42 13.80 13.56 -15.30
N GLN A 43 12.66 14.20 -15.04
CA GLN A 43 12.34 15.54 -15.52
C GLN A 43 13.35 16.64 -15.14
N PRO A 44 13.94 16.66 -13.93
CA PRO A 44 14.97 17.64 -13.59
C PRO A 44 16.20 17.58 -14.52
N THR A 45 16.51 16.40 -15.06
CA THR A 45 17.67 16.19 -15.94
C THR A 45 17.28 16.16 -17.42
N ILE A 46 16.06 15.76 -17.76
CA ILE A 46 15.48 15.77 -19.12
C ILE A 46 14.16 16.56 -19.09
N PRO A 47 14.18 17.90 -19.13
CA PRO A 47 12.98 18.72 -18.94
C PRO A 47 11.89 18.51 -20.00
N HIS A 48 12.28 18.15 -21.23
CA HIS A 48 11.38 17.84 -22.34
C HIS A 48 10.89 16.38 -22.35
N LEU A 49 11.27 15.57 -21.35
CA LEU A 49 10.78 14.20 -21.25
C LEU A 49 9.27 14.22 -21.01
N THR A 50 8.55 13.49 -21.85
CA THR A 50 7.11 13.29 -21.71
C THR A 50 6.83 11.83 -21.36
N ARG A 51 5.67 11.59 -20.78
CA ARG A 51 5.17 10.24 -20.52
C ARG A 51 5.20 9.35 -21.77
N SER A 52 4.82 9.91 -22.92
CA SER A 52 4.76 9.17 -24.19
C SER A 52 6.14 8.82 -24.75
N THR A 53 7.10 9.74 -24.67
CA THR A 53 8.47 9.51 -25.14
C THR A 53 9.20 8.53 -24.23
N LEU A 54 8.99 8.62 -22.91
CA LEU A 54 9.48 7.65 -21.93
C LEU A 54 8.89 6.26 -22.19
N HIS A 55 7.57 6.14 -22.32
CA HIS A 55 6.90 4.87 -22.59
C HIS A 55 7.42 4.21 -23.88
N ARG A 56 7.50 4.97 -24.98
CA ARG A 56 8.01 4.46 -26.27
C ARG A 56 9.47 4.04 -26.17
N CYS A 57 10.32 4.80 -25.48
CA CYS A 57 11.71 4.44 -25.24
C CYS A 57 11.82 3.09 -24.51
N LEU A 58 11.17 2.95 -23.35
CA LEU A 58 11.19 1.71 -22.57
C LEU A 58 10.59 0.51 -23.31
N GLN A 59 9.52 0.72 -24.08
CA GLN A 59 8.88 -0.31 -24.89
C GLN A 59 9.79 -0.79 -26.02
N ARG A 60 10.51 0.13 -26.66
CA ARG A 60 11.44 -0.16 -27.77
C ARG A 60 12.63 -1.00 -27.30
N HIS A 61 13.09 -0.75 -26.07
CA HIS A 61 14.18 -1.50 -25.44
C HIS A 61 13.73 -2.71 -24.62
N GLY A 62 12.43 -3.03 -24.63
CA GLY A 62 11.89 -4.22 -23.97
C GLY A 62 11.91 -4.18 -22.43
N ILE A 63 12.29 -3.05 -21.82
CA ILE A 63 12.43 -2.88 -20.37
C ILE A 63 11.25 -2.13 -19.72
N PHE A 64 10.16 -1.94 -20.49
CA PHE A 64 8.92 -1.37 -19.97
C PHE A 64 8.40 -2.18 -18.77
N ARG A 65 8.37 -3.51 -18.92
CA ARG A 65 8.15 -4.44 -17.83
C ARG A 65 9.52 -4.89 -17.32
N LEU A 66 9.84 -4.53 -16.08
CA LEU A 66 10.96 -5.18 -15.40
C LEU A 66 10.65 -6.67 -15.26
N PRO A 67 11.66 -7.56 -15.31
CA PRO A 67 11.47 -8.95 -14.91
C PRO A 67 10.77 -8.94 -13.56
N ASP A 68 9.67 -9.70 -13.45
CA ASP A 68 9.07 -9.86 -12.14
C ASP A 68 10.17 -10.48 -11.27
N VAL A 69 10.56 -9.79 -10.21
CA VAL A 69 11.47 -10.37 -9.23
C VAL A 69 10.65 -11.46 -8.57
N ASN A 70 10.64 -12.63 -9.19
CA ASN A 70 10.02 -13.83 -8.68
C ASN A 70 10.80 -14.23 -7.44
N GLY A 71 10.32 -13.73 -6.30
CA GLY A 71 10.69 -14.16 -4.96
C GLY A 71 9.54 -13.74 -4.06
N ASP A 72 8.65 -14.68 -3.77
CA ASP A 72 7.56 -14.56 -2.79
C ASP A 72 6.52 -13.45 -3.00
N LYS A 73 5.91 -13.35 -4.18
CA LYS A 73 4.53 -12.84 -4.18
C LYS A 73 3.64 -13.94 -3.60
N PRO A 74 3.02 -13.75 -2.41
CA PRO A 74 2.13 -14.76 -1.87
C PRO A 74 1.07 -15.06 -2.92
N GLN A 75 0.85 -16.34 -3.17
CA GLN A 75 -0.15 -16.82 -4.12
C GLN A 75 -1.44 -16.06 -3.82
N ARG A 76 -2.03 -15.41 -4.84
CA ARG A 76 -3.25 -14.61 -4.65
C ARG A 76 -4.37 -15.51 -4.14
N GLN A 77 -4.52 -15.59 -2.83
CA GLN A 77 -5.60 -16.32 -2.19
C GLN A 77 -6.85 -15.43 -2.20
N ARG A 78 -8.00 -16.06 -2.41
CA ARG A 78 -9.28 -15.37 -2.19
C ARG A 78 -9.40 -15.08 -0.70
N PHE A 79 -9.77 -13.85 -0.35
CA PHE A 79 -10.11 -13.53 1.03
C PHE A 79 -11.20 -14.49 1.53
N LYS A 80 -11.02 -15.03 2.74
CA LYS A 80 -12.06 -15.82 3.41
C LYS A 80 -13.32 -14.96 3.54
N ARG A 81 -14.49 -15.57 3.28
CA ARG A 81 -15.79 -14.91 3.47
C ARG A 81 -16.13 -14.95 4.96
N TYR A 82 -16.34 -13.79 5.56
CA TYR A 82 -16.83 -13.64 6.92
C TYR A 82 -18.27 -13.10 6.88
N PRO A 83 -19.11 -13.39 7.87
CA PRO A 83 -20.35 -12.63 8.06
C PRO A 83 -20.04 -11.22 8.58
N ILE A 84 -21.03 -10.32 8.55
CA ILE A 84 -20.92 -8.99 9.17
C ILE A 84 -20.70 -9.15 10.68
N GLY A 85 -19.86 -8.30 11.27
CA GLY A 85 -19.50 -8.32 12.69
C GLY A 85 -18.19 -9.05 12.98
N PHE A 86 -17.33 -9.22 11.98
CA PHE A 86 -15.98 -9.79 12.12
C PHE A 86 -14.95 -8.68 11.98
N PHE A 87 -14.44 -8.18 13.10
CA PHE A 87 -13.50 -7.07 13.13
C PHE A 87 -12.05 -7.55 13.24
N HIS A 88 -11.16 -6.94 12.46
CA HIS A 88 -9.73 -6.90 12.78
C HIS A 88 -9.43 -5.61 13.52
N LEU A 89 -8.82 -5.75 14.70
CA LEU A 89 -8.31 -4.65 15.49
C LEU A 89 -6.79 -4.58 15.30
N ASP A 90 -6.34 -3.41 14.87
CA ASP A 90 -4.94 -3.10 14.66
C ASP A 90 -4.58 -1.81 15.39
N ILE A 91 -3.31 -1.66 15.74
CA ILE A 91 -2.79 -0.47 16.39
C ILE A 91 -1.52 -0.03 15.68
N ALA A 92 -1.51 1.21 15.25
CA ALA A 92 -0.34 1.85 14.67
C ALA A 92 0.17 2.97 15.58
N GLU A 93 1.49 3.05 15.73
CA GLU A 93 2.12 4.22 16.31
C GLU A 93 2.22 5.32 15.24
N VAL A 94 1.77 6.52 15.57
CA VAL A 94 1.78 7.67 14.67
C VAL A 94 2.64 8.76 15.26
N GLN A 95 3.63 9.23 14.51
CA GLN A 95 4.46 10.37 14.87
C GLN A 95 3.79 11.66 14.37
N THR A 96 3.46 12.57 15.29
CA THR A 96 2.89 13.88 14.98
C THR A 96 3.83 14.99 15.44
N GLY A 97 3.55 16.23 15.06
CA GLY A 97 4.31 17.39 15.54
C GLY A 97 4.20 17.61 17.06
N GLU A 98 3.19 17.03 17.71
CA GLU A 98 2.93 17.12 19.14
C GLU A 98 3.52 15.94 19.93
N GLY A 99 4.08 14.95 19.23
CA GLY A 99 4.71 13.78 19.82
C GLY A 99 4.18 12.47 19.27
N LYS A 100 4.26 11.42 20.08
CA LYS A 100 3.92 10.05 19.69
C LYS A 100 2.52 9.69 20.16
N LEU A 101 1.64 9.37 19.21
CA LEU A 101 0.26 8.92 19.45
C LEU A 101 0.05 7.47 19.02
N PHE A 102 -1.04 6.86 19.48
CA PHE A 102 -1.48 5.53 19.06
C PHE A 102 -2.82 5.63 18.34
N LEU A 103 -2.85 5.10 17.12
CA LEU A 103 -4.05 4.97 16.31
C LEU A 103 -4.60 3.56 16.45
N PHE A 104 -5.73 3.43 17.12
CA PHE A 104 -6.53 2.22 17.16
C PHE A 104 -7.41 2.18 15.91
N VAL A 105 -7.48 1.02 15.26
CA VAL A 105 -8.29 0.81 14.06
C VAL A 105 -9.03 -0.52 14.20
N ALA A 106 -10.35 -0.49 14.04
CA ALA A 106 -11.18 -1.68 13.96
C ALA A 106 -11.86 -1.70 12.58
N ILE A 107 -11.59 -2.72 11.78
CA ILE A 107 -12.15 -2.86 10.42
C ILE A 107 -13.00 -4.12 10.34
N ASP A 108 -14.30 -3.97 10.02
CA ASP A 108 -15.15 -5.11 9.68
C ASP A 108 -14.69 -5.72 8.35
N ARG A 109 -14.35 -7.00 8.39
CA ARG A 109 -13.75 -7.71 7.26
C ARG A 109 -14.66 -7.78 6.04
N THR A 110 -15.96 -7.70 6.26
CA THR A 110 -17.01 -7.90 5.26
C THR A 110 -17.45 -6.57 4.65
N SER A 111 -17.96 -5.65 5.47
CA SER A 111 -18.46 -4.33 5.06
C SER A 111 -17.37 -3.30 4.82
N LYS A 112 -16.15 -3.55 5.31
CA LYS A 112 -15.03 -2.58 5.33
C LYS A 112 -15.33 -1.31 6.13
N PHE A 113 -16.35 -1.32 6.97
CA PHE A 113 -16.60 -0.26 7.93
C PHE A 113 -15.44 -0.18 8.92
N ALA A 114 -14.87 1.01 9.08
CA ALA A 114 -13.70 1.24 9.92
C ALA A 114 -14.03 2.24 11.04
N VAL A 115 -13.69 1.89 12.26
CA VAL A 115 -13.75 2.77 13.44
C VAL A 115 -12.33 3.02 13.90
N THR A 116 -11.99 4.27 14.17
CA THR A 116 -10.65 4.66 14.56
C THR A 116 -10.65 5.59 15.76
N GLN A 117 -9.69 5.43 16.65
CA GLN A 117 -9.49 6.35 17.77
C GLN A 117 -7.99 6.65 17.93
N LEU A 118 -7.66 7.93 18.00
CA LEU A 118 -6.31 8.40 18.28
C LEU A 118 -6.19 8.68 19.77
N VAL A 119 -5.18 8.09 20.42
CA VAL A 119 -4.99 8.17 21.87
C VAL A 119 -3.55 8.61 22.17
N ASP A 120 -3.40 9.55 23.09
CA ASP A 120 -2.10 9.99 23.60
C ASP A 120 -1.60 9.03 24.70
N LYS A 121 -0.28 8.98 24.91
CA LYS A 121 0.30 8.35 26.10
C LYS A 121 -0.04 9.17 27.34
N ALA A 122 -1.21 8.93 27.92
CA ALA A 122 -1.56 9.53 29.21
C ALA A 122 -0.70 8.94 30.36
N GLY A 123 0.46 9.56 30.65
CA GLY A 123 1.23 9.33 31.88
C GLY A 123 1.65 7.88 32.16
N ARG A 124 1.98 7.56 33.43
CA ARG A 124 2.61 6.30 33.93
C ARG A 124 1.85 4.99 33.62
N TRP A 125 0.72 5.04 32.93
CA TRP A 125 -0.18 3.91 32.69
C TRP A 125 -0.20 3.57 31.20
N THR A 126 0.77 2.77 30.78
CA THR A 126 0.80 2.15 29.44
C THR A 126 0.12 0.79 29.39
N ALA A 127 -0.61 0.39 30.45
CA ALA A 127 -1.19 -0.95 30.49
C ALA A 127 -2.32 -1.03 29.45
N TRP A 128 -2.15 -1.98 28.54
CA TRP A 128 -2.95 -2.17 27.32
C TRP A 128 -4.47 -2.14 27.54
N GLU A 129 -4.90 -2.66 28.68
CA GLU A 129 -6.31 -2.71 29.10
C GLU A 129 -6.92 -1.31 29.25
N PHE A 130 -6.16 -0.34 29.77
CA PHE A 130 -6.66 1.03 29.96
C PHE A 130 -6.85 1.79 28.65
N LEU A 131 -6.10 1.46 27.59
CA LEU A 131 -6.24 2.10 26.28
C LEU A 131 -7.24 1.36 25.39
N THR A 132 -7.36 0.03 25.54
CA THR A 132 -8.19 -0.81 24.66
C THR A 132 -9.65 -0.85 25.07
N VAL A 133 -9.96 -0.83 26.38
CA VAL A 133 -11.36 -0.86 26.85
C VAL A 133 -12.18 0.32 26.33
N PRO A 134 -11.72 1.59 26.43
CA PRO A 134 -12.47 2.73 25.91
C PRO A 134 -12.70 2.65 24.40
N PHE A 135 -11.72 2.13 23.66
CA PHE A 135 -11.85 1.95 22.21
C PHE A 135 -12.89 0.89 21.85
N LEU A 136 -12.96 -0.20 22.62
CA LEU A 136 -13.95 -1.24 22.39
C LEU A 136 -15.38 -0.77 22.69
N GLU A 137 -15.57 0.01 23.76
CA GLU A 137 -16.86 0.66 24.03
C GLU A 137 -17.27 1.60 22.89
N HIS A 138 -16.34 2.41 22.40
CA HIS A 138 -16.58 3.28 21.24
C HIS A 138 -16.96 2.49 20.00
N LEU A 139 -16.27 1.38 19.72
CA LEU A 139 -16.58 0.48 18.61
C LEU A 139 -17.99 -0.11 18.73
N LEU A 140 -18.40 -0.56 19.91
CA LEU A 140 -19.74 -1.11 20.15
C LEU A 140 -20.85 -0.08 19.92
N GLN A 141 -20.61 1.19 20.26
CA GLN A 141 -21.57 2.28 20.02
C GLN A 141 -21.62 2.72 18.56
N ALA A 142 -20.50 2.64 17.85
CA ALA A 142 -20.38 3.12 16.48
C ALA A 142 -21.05 2.21 15.43
N VAL A 143 -21.26 0.93 15.73
CA VAL A 143 -21.77 -0.05 14.76
C VAL A 143 -23.25 -0.40 15.03
N PRO A 144 -24.14 -0.33 14.01
CA PRO A 144 -25.56 -0.60 14.19
C PRO A 144 -25.90 -2.10 14.16
N TYR A 145 -24.92 -2.98 14.38
CA TYR A 145 -25.07 -4.43 14.31
C TYR A 145 -24.21 -5.12 15.35
N ARG A 146 -24.59 -6.36 15.70
CA ARG A 146 -23.87 -7.16 16.69
C ARG A 146 -22.48 -7.54 16.18
N ILE A 147 -21.46 -7.18 16.95
CA ILE A 147 -20.10 -7.69 16.78
C ILE A 147 -20.08 -9.15 17.24
N ARG A 148 -19.56 -10.04 16.40
CA ARG A 148 -19.48 -11.48 16.66
C ARG A 148 -18.09 -11.91 17.10
N THR A 149 -17.09 -11.38 16.43
CA THR A 149 -15.70 -11.76 16.66
C THR A 149 -14.81 -10.55 16.47
N ILE A 150 -13.89 -10.35 17.41
CA ILE A 150 -12.82 -9.38 17.29
C ILE A 150 -11.50 -10.15 17.27
N LEU A 151 -10.80 -10.04 16.16
CA LEU A 151 -9.49 -10.61 15.95
C LEU A 151 -8.45 -9.53 16.24
N THR A 152 -7.52 -9.81 17.14
CA THR A 152 -6.43 -8.92 17.50
C THR A 152 -5.10 -9.59 17.15
N GLU A 153 -4.17 -8.87 16.53
CA GLU A 153 -2.86 -9.41 16.13
C GLU A 153 -1.88 -9.57 17.32
N PHE A 154 -2.33 -9.36 18.57
CA PHE A 154 -1.55 -9.61 19.77
C PHE A 154 -1.55 -11.10 20.09
N ALA A 155 -0.49 -11.80 19.67
CA ALA A 155 -0.11 -13.15 20.10
C ALA A 155 -1.30 -14.11 20.36
N GLY A 156 -1.96 -14.55 19.30
CA GLY A 156 -2.62 -15.87 19.27
C GLY A 156 -3.82 -16.10 20.20
N SER A 157 -4.54 -15.05 20.63
CA SER A 157 -5.81 -15.23 21.37
C SER A 157 -6.98 -14.55 20.67
N GLU A 158 -8.05 -15.33 20.44
CA GLU A 158 -9.37 -14.84 20.02
C GLU A 158 -10.06 -14.26 21.26
N ILE A 159 -10.45 -12.98 21.20
CA ILE A 159 -11.18 -12.34 22.31
C ILE A 159 -12.66 -12.46 21.98
N ASP A 160 -13.38 -13.30 22.73
CA ASP A 160 -14.84 -13.32 22.71
C ASP A 160 -15.36 -12.08 23.48
N PRO A 161 -15.99 -11.11 22.80
CA PRO A 161 -16.52 -9.92 23.45
C PRO A 161 -17.60 -10.23 24.49
N ALA A 162 -18.24 -11.41 24.45
CA ALA A 162 -19.26 -11.81 25.43
C ALA A 162 -18.70 -12.26 26.79
N ASN A 163 -17.40 -12.58 26.87
CA ASN A 163 -16.78 -13.18 28.06
C ASN A 163 -15.92 -12.22 28.89
N ARG A 164 -15.80 -10.94 28.49
CA ARG A 164 -14.91 -9.97 29.15
C ARG A 164 -15.58 -8.69 29.65
N PHE A 165 -16.85 -8.47 29.31
CA PHE A 165 -17.63 -7.33 29.81
C PHE A 165 -18.87 -7.86 30.53
N PRO A 166 -19.06 -7.54 31.84
CA PRO A 166 -20.29 -7.89 32.55
C PRO A 166 -21.52 -7.20 31.95
#